data_AF-A0AAD2K8G9-F1
#
_entry.id   AF-A0AAD2K8G9-F1
#
_cell.length_a   1.000
_cell.length_b   1.000
_cell.length_c   1.000
_cell.angle_alpha   90.00
_cell.angle_beta   90.00
_cell.angle_gamma   90.00
#
_symmetry.space_group_name_H-M   'P 1'
#
loop_
_entity.id
_entity.type
_entity.pdbx_description
1 polymer ?
#
loop_
_entity_poly.entity_id
_entity_poly.type
_entity_poly.pdbx_seq_one_letter_code
_entity_poly.pdbx_strand_id
1 'polypeptide(L)'
;MYLEDRIENASSLLLPNWVNGNLYERATEVTGVLPIPEDVRTSAGMAPYEAALDAKRLHHHLASLQGTRKAVTPIHNDIEKTLFRDLMAAFPETFGNLSSDNQAAKAAKIWNGRAETEKDLPEHLKVYYNGPWKTNSNIIQTKAVSAAVRKPLLETIHDEERMRMAPTVPQTTLKPHSVLDGLLSFDPETQDPAAVTSESQPLPTTSSAVQPDMSSGNQSMSTGNESMSHPPASETPNPPTPIAGPSQTHDERIRGVAKRRVEDALSEREPPVKKARRGRTCCKCGISECPGKGSRGVKSCRNKCRDCGNVECAGRDTQSRAKTCSSMLSRDE
;
A
#
# COMPACT_ATOMS: atom_id res chain seq x y z
N MET A 1 -5.43 -41.13 -34.83
CA MET A 1 -5.02 -41.96 -33.68
C MET A 1 -5.38 -41.15 -32.45
N TYR A 2 -6.40 -41.60 -31.74
CA TYR A 2 -7.33 -40.81 -30.94
C TYR A 2 -6.78 -40.42 -29.56
N LEU A 3 -7.20 -39.26 -29.09
CA LEU A 3 -6.98 -38.70 -27.74
C LEU A 3 -7.88 -39.34 -26.66
N GLU A 4 -8.45 -40.51 -26.94
CA GLU A 4 -9.45 -41.16 -26.07
C GLU A 4 -8.87 -42.26 -25.18
N ASP A 5 -7.63 -42.71 -25.40
CA ASP A 5 -7.03 -43.85 -24.68
C ASP A 5 -6.32 -43.51 -23.35
N ARG A 6 -6.50 -42.30 -22.79
CA ARG A 6 -5.72 -41.85 -21.62
C ARG A 6 -6.50 -41.65 -20.32
N ILE A 7 -7.77 -42.05 -20.25
CA ILE A 7 -8.60 -41.84 -19.05
C ILE A 7 -8.74 -43.08 -18.15
N GLU A 8 -8.39 -44.29 -18.62
CA GLU A 8 -8.69 -45.52 -17.85
C GLU A 8 -7.69 -45.88 -16.73
N ASN A 9 -6.70 -45.03 -16.42
CA ASN A 9 -5.70 -45.33 -15.38
C ASN A 9 -5.38 -44.17 -14.43
N ALA A 10 -6.37 -43.32 -14.13
CA ALA A 10 -6.21 -42.22 -13.18
C ALA A 10 -6.28 -42.65 -11.69
N SER A 11 -6.59 -43.91 -11.39
CA SER A 11 -6.80 -44.37 -10.01
C SER A 11 -5.53 -44.77 -9.25
N SER A 12 -4.37 -44.88 -9.92
CA SER A 12 -3.14 -45.42 -9.31
C SER A 12 -2.04 -44.39 -9.03
N LEU A 13 -2.25 -43.10 -9.33
CA LEU A 13 -1.32 -42.01 -8.98
C LEU A 13 -1.89 -41.14 -7.85
N LEU A 14 -2.42 -41.79 -6.81
CA LEU A 14 -2.73 -41.16 -5.53
C LEU A 14 -1.42 -40.73 -4.86
N LEU A 15 -0.91 -39.56 -5.22
CA LEU A 15 0.00 -38.81 -4.38
C LEU A 15 -0.72 -38.61 -3.03
N PRO A 16 -0.22 -39.16 -1.91
CA PRO A 16 -0.94 -39.21 -0.63
C PRO A 16 -1.23 -37.84 0.00
N ASN A 17 -0.79 -36.74 -0.62
CA ASN A 17 -0.91 -35.38 -0.10
C ASN A 17 -1.56 -34.38 -1.08
N TRP A 18 -2.10 -34.82 -2.22
CA TRP A 18 -2.84 -33.89 -3.09
C TRP A 18 -4.29 -33.77 -2.59
N VAL A 19 -4.52 -32.77 -1.74
CA VAL A 19 -5.87 -32.40 -1.31
C VAL A 19 -6.66 -31.96 -2.54
N ASN A 20 -7.62 -32.79 -2.92
CA ASN A 20 -8.52 -32.58 -4.04
C ASN A 20 -9.27 -31.24 -3.87
N GLY A 21 -9.32 -30.42 -4.92
CA GLY A 21 -9.91 -29.07 -4.96
C GLY A 21 -11.44 -29.00 -4.78
N ASN A 22 -12.04 -30.00 -4.13
CA ASN A 22 -13.46 -30.08 -3.80
C ASN A 22 -13.83 -29.40 -2.46
N LEU A 23 -12.85 -28.83 -1.75
CA LEU A 23 -13.07 -27.98 -0.57
C LEU A 23 -13.27 -26.49 -0.92
N TYR A 24 -13.23 -26.13 -2.21
CA TYR A 24 -13.55 -24.79 -2.65
C TYR A 24 -15.03 -24.73 -3.01
N GLU A 25 -15.81 -24.08 -2.14
CA GLU A 25 -17.13 -23.61 -2.54
C GLU A 25 -16.96 -22.65 -3.72
N ARG A 26 -17.83 -22.78 -4.73
CA ARG A 26 -17.86 -21.85 -5.84
C ARG A 26 -18.15 -20.47 -5.27
N ALA A 27 -17.17 -19.56 -5.30
CA ALA A 27 -17.36 -18.21 -4.84
C ALA A 27 -18.57 -17.61 -5.57
N THR A 28 -19.57 -17.17 -4.82
CA THR A 28 -20.69 -16.37 -5.33
C THR A 28 -20.24 -14.93 -5.62
N GLU A 29 -19.03 -14.57 -5.17
CA GLU A 29 -18.39 -13.31 -5.49
C GLU A 29 -18.05 -13.28 -6.99
N VAL A 30 -18.60 -12.27 -7.67
CA VAL A 30 -18.30 -12.03 -9.08
C VAL A 30 -16.87 -11.48 -9.15
N THR A 31 -15.92 -12.36 -9.45
CA THR A 31 -14.54 -11.95 -9.76
C THR A 31 -14.53 -11.25 -11.11
N GLY A 32 -14.39 -9.94 -11.12
CA GLY A 32 -14.40 -9.17 -12.36
C GLY A 32 -14.49 -7.66 -12.14
N VAL A 33 -14.57 -6.92 -13.25
CA VAL A 33 -14.80 -5.47 -13.22
C VAL A 33 -16.27 -5.24 -12.91
N LEU A 34 -16.56 -4.75 -11.70
CA LEU A 34 -17.92 -4.40 -11.31
C LEU A 34 -18.35 -3.10 -12.02
N PRO A 35 -19.63 -2.99 -12.42
CA PRO A 35 -20.16 -1.76 -12.96
C PRO A 35 -20.09 -0.64 -11.90
N ILE A 36 -19.73 0.56 -12.35
CA ILE A 36 -19.66 1.72 -11.48
C ILE A 36 -21.09 2.14 -11.10
N PRO A 37 -21.40 2.28 -9.80
CA PRO A 37 -22.72 2.71 -9.34
C PRO A 37 -23.20 4.03 -9.99
N GLU A 38 -24.50 4.13 -10.25
CA GLU A 38 -25.12 5.28 -10.95
C GLU A 38 -24.84 6.63 -10.27
N ASP A 39 -24.89 6.64 -8.93
CA ASP A 39 -24.66 7.81 -8.09
C ASP A 39 -23.20 8.29 -8.18
N VAL A 40 -22.24 7.37 -8.16
CA VAL A 40 -20.81 7.65 -8.40
C VAL A 40 -20.62 8.16 -9.83
N ARG A 41 -21.27 7.52 -10.80
CA ARG A 41 -21.20 7.89 -12.21
C ARG A 41 -21.68 9.32 -12.45
N THR A 42 -22.86 9.65 -11.92
CA THR A 42 -23.49 10.97 -12.06
C THR A 42 -22.70 12.05 -11.31
N SER A 43 -22.28 11.77 -10.07
CA SER A 43 -21.53 12.74 -9.25
C SER A 43 -20.16 13.09 -9.83
N ALA A 44 -19.48 12.13 -10.47
CA ALA A 44 -18.20 12.33 -11.14
C ALA A 44 -18.33 12.89 -12.58
N GLY A 45 -19.54 13.16 -13.09
CA GLY A 45 -19.76 13.69 -14.44
C GLY A 45 -19.51 12.64 -15.55
N MET A 46 -19.71 11.37 -15.25
CA MET A 46 -19.58 10.28 -16.22
C MET A 46 -20.93 9.99 -16.90
N ALA A 47 -20.95 10.01 -18.23
CA ALA A 47 -22.05 9.50 -19.04
C ALA A 47 -22.13 7.95 -19.01
N PRO A 48 -23.34 7.36 -19.13
CA PRO A 48 -23.54 5.92 -19.29
C PRO A 48 -22.90 5.37 -20.57
N TYR A 49 -22.64 4.07 -20.59
CA TYR A 49 -22.26 3.35 -21.81
C TYR A 49 -23.45 3.20 -22.75
N GLU A 50 -23.29 3.58 -24.03
CA GLU A 50 -24.31 3.38 -25.06
C GLU A 50 -23.74 2.52 -26.18
N ALA A 51 -24.15 1.24 -26.24
CA ALA A 51 -23.59 0.26 -27.17
C ALA A 51 -23.66 0.72 -28.65
N ALA A 52 -24.71 1.44 -29.05
CA ALA A 52 -24.86 1.93 -30.41
C ALA A 52 -23.79 2.97 -30.81
N LEU A 53 -23.33 3.79 -29.85
CA LEU A 53 -22.37 4.87 -30.10
C LEU A 53 -20.94 4.49 -29.73
N ASP A 54 -20.77 3.68 -28.68
CA ASP A 54 -19.48 3.47 -28.04
C ASP A 54 -18.78 2.15 -28.45
N ALA A 55 -19.46 1.22 -29.13
CA ALA A 55 -18.88 -0.09 -29.50
C ALA A 55 -17.61 0.00 -30.37
N LYS A 56 -17.40 1.11 -31.08
CA LYS A 56 -16.20 1.33 -31.92
C LYS A 56 -15.06 2.04 -31.19
N ARG A 57 -15.25 2.42 -29.93
CA ARG A 57 -14.25 3.17 -29.17
C ARG A 57 -13.16 2.25 -28.62
N LEU A 58 -12.00 2.84 -28.37
CA LEU A 58 -10.94 2.19 -27.65
C LEU A 58 -11.44 1.78 -26.26
N HIS A 59 -11.14 0.54 -25.85
CA HIS A 59 -11.57 -0.04 -24.57
C HIS A 59 -13.09 -0.12 -24.36
N HIS A 60 -13.91 -0.16 -25.42
CA HIS A 60 -15.37 -0.28 -25.29
C HIS A 60 -15.82 -1.48 -24.44
N HIS A 61 -15.11 -2.61 -24.50
CA HIS A 61 -15.41 -3.80 -23.69
C HIS A 61 -15.30 -3.49 -22.18
N LEU A 62 -14.22 -2.83 -21.76
CA LEU A 62 -14.04 -2.42 -20.36
C LEU A 62 -15.07 -1.35 -19.95
N ALA A 63 -15.34 -0.40 -20.84
CA ALA A 63 -16.36 0.63 -20.65
C ALA A 63 -17.77 0.03 -20.46
N SER A 64 -18.09 -1.01 -21.24
CA SER A 64 -19.35 -1.78 -21.13
C SER A 64 -19.46 -2.51 -19.80
N LEU A 65 -18.36 -3.11 -19.31
CA LEU A 65 -18.33 -3.77 -17.99
C LEU A 65 -18.49 -2.77 -16.86
N GLN A 66 -17.89 -1.59 -16.98
CA GLN A 66 -17.97 -0.51 -16.00
C GLN A 66 -19.29 0.26 -16.06
N GLY A 67 -20.08 0.10 -17.13
CA GLY A 67 -21.29 0.88 -17.36
C GLY A 67 -21.01 2.36 -17.62
N THR A 68 -19.84 2.71 -18.14
CA THR A 68 -19.46 4.11 -18.42
C THR A 68 -19.21 4.31 -19.90
N ARG A 69 -19.50 5.51 -20.43
CA ARG A 69 -19.29 5.85 -21.85
C ARG A 69 -17.84 5.64 -22.32
N LYS A 70 -16.89 5.75 -21.38
CA LYS A 70 -15.47 5.51 -21.61
C LYS A 70 -14.93 4.66 -20.48
N ALA A 71 -13.94 3.83 -20.79
CA ALA A 71 -13.27 3.03 -19.78
C ALA A 71 -12.53 3.95 -18.81
N VAL A 72 -12.71 3.70 -17.52
CA VAL A 72 -11.91 4.27 -16.46
C VAL A 72 -10.64 3.47 -16.35
N THR A 73 -9.51 4.09 -16.67
CA THR A 73 -8.18 3.50 -16.55
C THR A 73 -7.31 4.38 -15.64
N PRO A 74 -6.21 3.86 -15.06
CA PRO A 74 -5.26 4.71 -14.36
C PRO A 74 -4.53 5.65 -15.34
N ILE A 75 -4.24 6.88 -14.93
CA ILE A 75 -3.43 7.83 -15.72
C ILE A 75 -2.08 7.22 -16.08
N HIS A 76 -1.86 6.98 -17.37
CA HIS A 76 -0.68 6.27 -17.85
C HIS A 76 -0.07 6.92 -19.11
N ASN A 77 -0.88 7.62 -19.90
CA ASN A 77 -0.48 8.27 -21.14
C ASN A 77 0.14 9.66 -20.90
N ASP A 78 1.11 10.07 -21.72
CA ASP A 78 1.71 11.40 -21.67
C ASP A 78 0.74 12.54 -22.00
N ILE A 79 -0.29 12.28 -22.81
CA ILE A 79 -1.38 13.23 -23.07
C ILE A 79 -2.16 13.51 -21.78
N GLU A 80 -2.55 12.46 -21.05
CA GLU A 80 -3.24 12.58 -19.76
C GLU A 80 -2.35 13.27 -18.72
N LYS A 81 -1.07 12.90 -18.64
CA LYS A 81 -0.11 13.56 -17.74
C LYS A 81 0.02 15.05 -18.06
N THR A 82 -0.05 15.42 -19.35
CA THR A 82 -0.02 16.83 -19.78
C THR A 82 -1.31 17.54 -19.39
N LEU A 83 -2.47 16.95 -19.66
CA LEU A 83 -3.76 17.47 -19.22
C LEU A 83 -3.80 17.68 -17.70
N PHE A 84 -3.24 16.75 -16.92
CA PHE A 84 -3.13 16.88 -15.47
C PHE A 84 -2.28 18.07 -15.06
N ARG A 85 -1.14 18.29 -15.71
CA ARG A 85 -0.30 19.47 -15.47
C ARG A 85 -1.05 20.76 -15.78
N ASP A 86 -1.75 20.81 -16.90
CA ASP A 86 -2.49 21.99 -17.35
C ASP A 86 -3.65 22.29 -16.38
N LEU A 87 -4.33 21.26 -15.89
CA LEU A 87 -5.39 21.38 -14.88
C LEU A 87 -4.85 21.81 -13.51
N MET A 88 -3.70 21.28 -13.09
CA MET A 88 -2.99 21.72 -11.87
C MET A 88 -2.63 23.21 -11.95
N ALA A 89 -2.18 23.68 -13.12
CA ALA A 89 -1.83 25.07 -13.34
C ALA A 89 -3.06 25.99 -13.43
N ALA A 90 -4.12 25.55 -14.10
CA ALA A 90 -5.34 26.33 -14.27
C ALA A 90 -6.22 26.38 -13.01
N PHE A 91 -6.21 25.33 -12.19
CA PHE A 91 -7.10 25.19 -11.03
C PHE A 91 -6.35 24.74 -9.76
N PRO A 92 -5.39 25.53 -9.26
CA PRO A 92 -4.55 25.16 -8.13
C PRO A 92 -5.36 24.89 -6.85
N GLU A 93 -6.47 25.57 -6.62
CA GLU A 93 -7.32 25.36 -5.43
C GLU A 93 -8.01 24.00 -5.40
N THR A 94 -8.30 23.43 -6.58
CA THR A 94 -9.00 22.15 -6.69
C THR A 94 -8.02 20.99 -6.76
N PHE A 95 -6.96 21.12 -7.56
CA PHE A 95 -6.00 20.05 -7.78
C PHE A 95 -4.80 20.07 -6.81
N GLY A 96 -4.56 21.20 -6.12
CA GLY A 96 -3.46 21.36 -5.17
C GLY A 96 -3.59 20.52 -3.90
N ASN A 97 -4.81 20.09 -3.53
CA ASN A 97 -5.04 19.22 -2.37
C ASN A 97 -6.06 18.11 -2.69
N LEU A 98 -5.68 17.15 -3.52
CA LEU A 98 -6.54 16.00 -3.83
C LEU A 98 -6.71 15.01 -2.66
N SER A 99 -6.17 15.30 -1.46
CA SER A 99 -6.33 14.44 -0.28
C SER A 99 -7.76 14.44 0.26
N SER A 100 -8.53 15.50 0.01
CA SER A 100 -9.93 15.60 0.44
C SER A 100 -10.87 14.96 -0.58
N ASP A 101 -11.81 14.14 -0.12
CA ASP A 101 -12.82 13.48 -0.96
C ASP A 101 -13.63 14.49 -1.79
N ASN A 102 -14.02 15.61 -1.16
CA ASN A 102 -14.78 16.67 -1.81
C ASN A 102 -13.98 17.37 -2.92
N GLN A 103 -12.67 17.55 -2.73
CA GLN A 103 -11.80 18.17 -3.75
C GLN A 103 -11.53 17.18 -4.89
N ALA A 104 -11.31 15.91 -4.59
CA ALA A 104 -11.13 14.87 -5.62
C ALA A 104 -12.39 14.69 -6.49
N ALA A 105 -13.59 14.74 -5.90
CA ALA A 105 -14.83 14.68 -6.66
C ALA A 105 -14.99 15.89 -7.60
N LYS A 106 -14.68 17.10 -7.12
CA LYS A 106 -14.67 18.32 -7.95
C LYS A 106 -13.64 18.23 -9.07
N ALA A 107 -12.43 17.75 -8.76
CA ALA A 107 -11.36 17.56 -9.73
C ALA A 107 -11.74 16.55 -10.82
N ALA A 108 -12.33 15.41 -10.43
CA ALA A 108 -12.83 14.40 -11.38
C ALA A 108 -13.89 14.98 -12.31
N LYS A 109 -14.80 15.82 -11.81
CA LYS A 109 -15.81 16.49 -12.64
C LYS A 109 -15.17 17.45 -13.65
N ILE A 110 -14.18 18.25 -13.24
CA ILE A 110 -13.44 19.15 -14.13
C ILE A 110 -12.66 18.35 -15.18
N TRP A 111 -11.98 17.30 -14.75
CA TRP A 111 -11.23 16.39 -15.61
C TRP A 111 -12.14 15.76 -16.67
N ASN A 112 -13.21 15.10 -16.24
CA ASN A 112 -14.17 14.41 -17.11
C ASN A 112 -14.91 15.36 -18.06
N GLY A 113 -15.01 16.65 -17.71
CA GLY A 113 -15.54 17.69 -18.58
C GLY A 113 -14.58 18.14 -19.70
N ARG A 114 -13.26 18.00 -19.50
CA ARG A 114 -12.24 18.38 -20.51
C ARG A 114 -11.65 17.19 -21.26
N ALA A 115 -11.62 16.02 -20.65
CA ALA A 115 -11.09 14.83 -21.27
C ALA A 115 -12.09 14.36 -22.34
N GLU A 116 -11.79 14.61 -23.62
CA GLU A 116 -12.60 14.13 -24.76
C GLU A 116 -12.40 12.63 -25.02
N THR A 117 -11.21 12.11 -24.71
CA THR A 117 -10.79 10.74 -25.04
C THR A 117 -10.96 9.74 -23.90
N GLU A 118 -10.63 10.10 -22.65
CA GLU A 118 -10.64 9.18 -21.50
C GLU A 118 -11.43 9.78 -20.31
N LYS A 119 -11.74 9.00 -19.28
CA LYS A 119 -12.46 9.45 -18.07
C LYS A 119 -11.80 8.84 -16.84
N ASP A 120 -11.74 9.62 -15.76
CA ASP A 120 -11.11 9.21 -14.52
C ASP A 120 -12.09 9.23 -13.34
N LEU A 121 -11.84 8.32 -12.40
CA LEU A 121 -12.47 8.30 -11.09
C LEU A 121 -11.71 9.22 -10.10
N PRO A 122 -12.40 9.81 -9.11
CA PRO A 122 -11.75 10.56 -8.03
C PRO A 122 -10.62 9.79 -7.33
N GLU A 123 -10.80 8.48 -7.16
CA GLU A 123 -9.83 7.57 -6.54
C GLU A 123 -8.56 7.44 -7.39
N HIS A 124 -8.70 7.36 -8.71
CA HIS A 124 -7.54 7.27 -9.62
C HIS A 124 -6.72 8.57 -9.59
N LEU A 125 -7.40 9.73 -9.60
CA LEU A 125 -6.74 11.02 -9.47
C LEU A 125 -5.99 11.15 -8.14
N LYS A 126 -6.58 10.66 -7.04
CA LYS A 126 -5.92 10.60 -5.72
C LYS A 126 -4.67 9.73 -5.74
N VAL A 127 -4.77 8.53 -6.30
CA VAL A 127 -3.67 7.57 -6.37
C VAL A 127 -2.53 8.15 -7.23
N TYR A 128 -2.86 8.70 -8.39
CA TYR A 128 -1.88 9.34 -9.27
C TYR A 128 -1.20 10.54 -8.62
N TYR A 129 -1.99 11.44 -8.01
CA TYR A 129 -1.48 12.62 -7.31
C TYR A 129 -0.55 12.25 -6.15
N ASN A 130 -0.97 11.30 -5.29
CA ASN A 130 -0.22 10.94 -4.09
C ASN A 130 0.99 10.03 -4.36
N GLY A 131 1.01 9.30 -5.48
CA GLY A 131 2.11 8.41 -5.84
C GLY A 131 3.04 9.01 -6.91
N PRO A 132 2.85 8.65 -8.20
CA PRO A 132 3.77 9.04 -9.27
C PRO A 132 3.98 10.55 -9.40
N TRP A 133 2.93 11.36 -9.28
CA TRP A 133 3.01 12.80 -9.47
C TRP A 133 3.88 13.48 -8.40
N LYS A 134 3.59 13.28 -7.11
CA LYS A 134 4.41 13.81 -6.01
C LYS A 134 5.85 13.33 -6.08
N THR A 135 6.05 12.05 -6.38
CA THR A 135 7.39 11.48 -6.53
C THR A 135 8.16 12.17 -7.65
N ASN A 136 7.55 12.32 -8.83
CA ASN A 136 8.18 12.99 -9.96
C ASN A 136 8.42 14.48 -9.70
N SER A 137 7.48 15.16 -9.04
CA SER A 137 7.63 16.56 -8.63
C SER A 137 8.83 16.73 -7.68
N ASN A 138 8.95 15.86 -6.67
CA ASN A 138 10.09 15.85 -5.75
C ASN A 138 11.42 15.58 -6.49
N ILE A 139 11.41 14.67 -7.47
CA ILE A 139 12.59 14.38 -8.31
C ILE A 139 12.97 15.61 -9.13
N ILE A 140 12.01 16.26 -9.80
CA ILE A 140 12.24 17.46 -10.61
C ILE A 140 12.78 18.59 -9.72
N GLN A 141 12.17 18.83 -8.56
CA GLN A 141 12.63 19.84 -7.60
C GLN A 141 14.04 19.52 -7.10
N THR A 142 14.31 18.28 -6.69
CA THR A 142 15.64 17.85 -6.24
C THR A 142 16.66 18.03 -7.36
N LYS A 143 16.32 17.69 -8.61
CA LYS A 143 17.16 17.92 -9.79
C LYS A 143 17.41 19.41 -10.01
N ALA A 144 16.39 20.26 -9.91
CA ALA A 144 16.53 21.70 -10.08
C ALA A 144 17.44 22.32 -9.02
N VAL A 145 17.23 21.98 -7.74
CA VAL A 145 18.05 22.47 -6.62
C VAL A 145 19.51 21.98 -6.74
N SER A 146 19.71 20.72 -7.11
CA SER A 146 21.05 20.16 -7.29
C SER A 146 21.69 20.54 -8.63
N ALA A 147 21.01 21.28 -9.52
CA ALA A 147 21.52 21.58 -10.86
C ALA A 147 22.83 22.38 -10.80
N ALA A 148 22.93 23.37 -9.91
CA ALA A 148 24.12 24.20 -9.76
C ALA A 148 25.37 23.40 -9.33
N VAL A 149 25.18 22.34 -8.53
CA VAL A 149 26.27 21.46 -8.07
C VAL A 149 26.56 20.35 -9.09
N ARG A 150 25.52 19.78 -9.71
CA ARG A 150 25.66 18.69 -10.69
C ARG A 150 26.25 19.16 -12.02
N LYS A 151 25.96 20.38 -12.46
CA LYS A 151 26.43 20.90 -13.74
C LYS A 151 27.97 20.87 -13.89
N PRO A 152 28.77 21.48 -12.99
CA PRO A 152 30.23 21.44 -13.13
C PRO A 152 30.78 20.00 -13.02
N LEU A 153 30.16 19.16 -12.19
CA LEU A 153 30.55 17.75 -12.07
C LEU A 153 30.25 16.96 -13.35
N LEU A 154 29.13 17.23 -14.01
CA LEU A 154 28.80 16.64 -15.31
C LEU A 154 29.76 17.12 -16.39
N GLU A 155 30.14 18.40 -16.39
CA GLU A 155 31.15 18.96 -17.30
C GLU A 155 32.52 18.28 -17.10
N THR A 156 32.95 18.05 -15.86
CA THR A 156 34.20 17.30 -15.57
C THR A 156 34.12 15.80 -15.91
N ILE A 157 32.93 15.18 -15.85
CA ILE A 157 32.74 13.78 -16.23
C ILE A 157 32.76 13.61 -17.76
N HIS A 158 32.15 14.55 -18.48
CA HIS A 158 32.05 14.52 -19.95
C HIS A 158 33.14 15.35 -20.63
N ASP A 159 34.20 15.72 -19.91
CA ASP A 159 35.36 16.41 -20.47
C ASP A 159 36.06 15.51 -21.50
N GLU A 160 36.16 15.99 -22.75
CA GLU A 160 36.75 15.24 -23.86
C GLU A 160 38.21 14.88 -23.60
N GLU A 161 38.97 15.75 -22.96
CA GLU A 161 40.37 15.47 -22.62
C GLU A 161 40.47 14.33 -21.60
N ARG A 162 39.56 14.32 -20.62
CA ARG A 162 39.46 13.21 -19.66
C ARG A 162 39.04 11.92 -20.34
N MET A 163 38.11 11.97 -21.30
CA MET A 163 37.72 10.80 -22.08
C MET A 163 38.87 10.27 -22.93
N ARG A 164 39.71 11.15 -23.50
CA ARG A 164 40.92 10.78 -24.26
C ARG A 164 41.99 10.14 -23.39
N MET A 165 42.15 10.60 -22.15
CA MET A 165 43.09 10.03 -21.18
C MET A 165 42.55 8.81 -20.42
N ALA A 166 41.26 8.49 -20.57
CA ALA A 166 40.67 7.36 -19.88
C ALA A 166 41.33 6.06 -20.39
N PRO A 167 41.78 5.17 -19.49
CA PRO A 167 42.33 3.89 -19.91
C PRO A 167 41.27 3.11 -20.66
N THR A 168 41.67 2.43 -21.74
CA THR A 168 40.76 1.58 -22.52
C THR A 168 40.14 0.56 -21.60
N VAL A 169 38.84 0.70 -21.32
CA VAL A 169 38.11 -0.26 -20.50
C VAL A 169 38.09 -1.56 -21.31
N PRO A 170 38.54 -2.69 -20.72
CA PRO A 170 38.43 -3.99 -21.39
C PRO A 170 36.97 -4.20 -21.78
N GLN A 171 36.70 -4.26 -23.08
CA GLN A 171 35.36 -4.59 -23.55
C GLN A 171 35.13 -6.06 -23.22
N THR A 172 34.45 -6.32 -22.11
CA THR A 172 33.91 -7.64 -21.83
C THR A 172 32.91 -7.93 -22.93
N THR A 173 33.27 -8.81 -23.85
CA THR A 173 32.33 -9.32 -24.84
C THR A 173 31.17 -9.92 -24.05
N LEU A 174 29.98 -9.33 -24.15
CA LEU A 174 28.77 -9.86 -23.54
C LEU A 174 28.59 -11.27 -24.11
N LYS A 175 29.04 -12.28 -23.36
CA LYS A 175 28.72 -13.67 -23.68
C LYS A 175 27.20 -13.76 -23.54
N PRO A 176 26.46 -14.00 -24.63
CA PRO A 176 25.03 -14.26 -24.50
C PRO A 176 24.87 -15.35 -23.45
N HIS A 177 23.99 -15.15 -22.47
CA HIS A 177 23.65 -16.21 -21.55
C HIS A 177 22.94 -17.30 -22.36
N SER A 178 23.71 -18.23 -22.92
CA SER A 178 23.21 -19.49 -23.43
C SER A 178 22.87 -20.31 -22.20
N VAL A 179 21.59 -20.33 -21.86
CA VAL A 179 21.04 -21.32 -20.93
C VAL A 179 21.11 -22.66 -21.66
N LEU A 180 22.26 -23.33 -21.57
CA LEU A 180 22.49 -24.65 -22.18
C LEU A 180 21.77 -25.75 -21.40
N ASP A 181 21.68 -25.58 -20.08
CA ASP A 181 20.86 -26.42 -19.24
C ASP A 181 19.47 -25.80 -19.16
N GLY A 182 18.53 -26.36 -19.92
CA GLY A 182 17.10 -26.09 -19.73
C GLY A 182 16.70 -26.31 -18.27
N LEU A 183 15.54 -25.77 -17.87
CA LEU A 183 14.93 -25.99 -16.55
C LEU A 183 15.21 -27.43 -16.10
N LEU A 184 16.02 -27.58 -15.04
CA LEU A 184 16.33 -28.87 -14.44
C LEU A 184 15.01 -29.63 -14.34
N SER A 185 14.94 -30.75 -15.06
CA SER A 185 13.82 -31.65 -14.95
C SER A 185 13.77 -32.03 -13.48
N PHE A 186 12.68 -31.67 -12.82
CA PHE A 186 12.41 -32.19 -11.49
C PHE A 186 12.26 -33.69 -11.67
N ASP A 187 13.31 -34.46 -11.37
CA ASP A 187 13.19 -35.90 -11.22
C ASP A 187 12.43 -36.14 -9.90
N PRO A 188 11.18 -36.64 -9.95
CA PRO A 188 10.38 -36.86 -8.75
C PRO A 188 10.80 -38.13 -7.97
N GLU A 189 11.95 -38.73 -8.29
CA GLU A 189 12.22 -40.13 -7.96
C GLU A 189 13.53 -40.33 -7.19
N THR A 190 13.75 -39.56 -6.12
CA THR A 190 14.55 -40.02 -4.96
C THR A 190 14.38 -39.07 -3.77
N GLN A 191 13.27 -39.22 -3.03
CA GLN A 191 13.25 -38.84 -1.63
C GLN A 191 13.08 -40.11 -0.81
N ASP A 192 14.21 -40.70 -0.45
CA ASP A 192 14.27 -41.62 0.69
C ASP A 192 13.94 -40.83 1.97
N PRO A 193 13.06 -41.34 2.84
CA PRO A 193 12.72 -40.72 4.11
C PRO A 193 13.84 -40.98 5.13
N ALA A 194 14.96 -40.27 5.00
CA ALA A 194 15.97 -40.21 6.06
C ALA A 194 15.58 -39.10 7.04
N ALA A 195 15.25 -39.52 8.25
CA ALA A 195 14.84 -38.71 9.40
C ALA A 195 15.68 -37.42 9.56
N VAL A 196 15.09 -36.28 9.20
CA VAL A 196 15.53 -34.98 9.71
C VAL A 196 14.89 -34.80 11.08
N THR A 197 15.64 -35.18 12.10
CA THR A 197 15.39 -34.89 13.51
C THR A 197 15.20 -33.39 13.67
N SER A 198 13.94 -32.96 13.66
CA SER A 198 13.56 -31.58 13.95
C SER A 198 13.55 -31.42 15.46
N GLU A 199 14.64 -30.89 15.98
CA GLU A 199 14.81 -30.50 17.37
C GLU A 199 13.86 -29.34 17.68
N SER A 200 12.65 -29.69 18.11
CA SER A 200 11.66 -28.80 18.69
C SER A 200 12.20 -28.20 19.98
N GLN A 201 12.67 -26.95 19.93
CA GLN A 201 12.96 -26.17 21.13
C GLN A 201 11.69 -25.55 21.73
N PRO A 202 11.60 -25.53 23.08
CA PRO A 202 10.35 -25.32 23.82
C PRO A 202 9.94 -23.85 23.89
N LEU A 203 8.63 -23.60 23.80
CA LEU A 203 8.02 -22.40 24.36
C LEU A 203 8.01 -22.52 25.90
N PRO A 204 8.47 -21.50 26.65
CA PRO A 204 8.01 -21.30 28.01
C PRO A 204 6.85 -20.31 28.07
N THR A 205 5.89 -20.77 28.86
CA THR A 205 4.61 -20.24 29.30
C THR A 205 4.74 -18.98 30.19
N THR A 206 3.67 -18.20 30.17
CA THR A 206 3.10 -17.30 31.21
C THR A 206 3.82 -17.16 32.57
N SER A 207 3.99 -15.91 33.06
CA SER A 207 3.27 -15.42 34.27
C SER A 207 3.68 -14.01 34.74
N SER A 208 2.64 -13.26 35.14
CA SER A 208 2.49 -12.37 36.32
C SER A 208 3.48 -11.25 36.71
N ALA A 209 2.87 -10.06 36.80
CA ALA A 209 2.81 -9.14 37.95
C ALA A 209 4.08 -8.40 38.45
N VAL A 210 3.99 -7.06 38.49
CA VAL A 210 3.92 -6.19 39.70
C VAL A 210 4.29 -4.75 39.29
N GLN A 211 3.48 -3.77 39.71
CA GLN A 211 3.69 -2.32 39.51
C GLN A 211 4.92 -1.81 40.30
N PRO A 212 5.49 -0.63 40.00
CA PRO A 212 4.94 0.59 40.60
C PRO A 212 4.86 1.81 39.66
N ASP A 213 3.81 2.58 39.94
CA ASP A 213 3.66 4.03 39.95
C ASP A 213 4.91 4.90 39.66
N MET A 214 4.76 5.86 38.75
CA MET A 214 5.35 7.21 38.81
C MET A 214 4.58 8.14 37.86
N SER A 215 3.66 8.90 38.45
CA SER A 215 3.38 10.35 38.30
C SER A 215 3.90 11.17 37.11
N SER A 216 3.17 12.30 36.91
CA SER A 216 3.41 13.47 36.05
C SER A 216 2.72 13.38 34.68
N GLY A 217 1.53 13.94 34.48
CA GLY A 217 1.06 15.26 34.90
C GLY A 217 1.25 16.22 33.73
N ASN A 218 0.17 16.52 33.01
CA ASN A 218 0.02 17.81 32.35
C ASN A 218 -1.45 18.15 32.13
N GLN A 219 -1.77 19.35 32.58
CA GLN A 219 -3.09 19.85 32.88
C GLN A 219 -3.83 20.29 31.61
N SER A 220 -5.11 19.95 31.59
CA SER A 220 -6.11 20.45 30.66
C SER A 220 -6.66 21.77 31.22
N MET A 221 -6.67 22.82 30.41
CA MET A 221 -7.42 24.05 30.69
C MET A 221 -8.77 23.93 29.98
N SER A 222 -9.81 23.58 30.76
CA SER A 222 -11.21 23.68 30.36
C SER A 222 -11.82 24.89 31.06
N THR A 223 -12.29 25.86 30.28
CA THR A 223 -13.15 26.94 30.75
C THR A 223 -14.59 26.45 30.72
N GLY A 224 -15.16 26.23 31.90
CA GLY A 224 -16.59 26.04 32.10
C GLY A 224 -17.32 27.38 32.11
N ASN A 225 -18.57 27.36 31.67
CA ASN A 225 -19.60 28.33 32.05
C ASN A 225 -20.89 27.54 32.29
N GLU A 226 -21.24 27.39 33.57
CA GLU A 226 -22.58 27.06 34.04
C GLU A 226 -23.37 28.37 34.20
N SER A 227 -24.66 28.36 33.87
CA SER A 227 -25.60 29.28 34.50
C SER A 227 -27.06 28.79 34.43
N MET A 228 -27.61 28.64 35.63
CA MET A 228 -28.98 28.86 36.09
C MET A 228 -30.15 27.96 35.66
N SER A 229 -30.66 27.30 36.70
CA SER A 229 -31.95 26.64 36.94
C SER A 229 -33.14 27.61 36.95
N HIS A 230 -34.35 27.11 36.65
CA HIS A 230 -35.67 27.55 37.21
C HIS A 230 -36.80 26.52 36.86
N PRO A 231 -37.99 26.57 37.52
CA PRO A 231 -38.68 25.41 38.15
C PRO A 231 -39.84 24.78 37.34
N PRO A 232 -40.48 23.68 37.84
CA PRO A 232 -41.53 22.96 37.13
C PRO A 232 -42.93 23.52 37.42
N ALA A 233 -43.78 23.56 36.39
CA ALA A 233 -45.22 23.78 36.50
C ALA A 233 -45.98 22.54 35.99
N SER A 234 -46.89 22.06 36.83
CA SER A 234 -47.80 20.95 36.58
C SER A 234 -48.90 21.36 35.60
N GLU A 235 -49.10 20.62 34.51
CA GLU A 235 -50.36 20.60 33.76
C GLU A 235 -50.72 19.18 33.31
N THR A 236 -52.03 18.97 33.27
CA THR A 236 -52.84 17.75 33.22
C THR A 236 -52.77 16.92 31.93
N PRO A 237 -53.10 15.61 31.98
CA PRO A 237 -53.11 14.74 30.81
C PRO A 237 -54.39 14.91 29.97
N ASN A 238 -54.25 15.44 28.75
CA ASN A 238 -55.27 15.34 27.70
C ASN A 238 -55.04 14.07 26.84
N PRO A 239 -56.11 13.41 26.37
CA PRO A 239 -56.01 12.21 25.53
C PRO A 239 -55.46 12.54 24.13
N PRO A 240 -54.64 11.66 23.52
CA PRO A 240 -53.96 11.95 22.27
C PRO A 240 -54.92 11.89 21.08
N THR A 241 -55.07 13.03 20.41
CA THR A 241 -55.51 13.11 19.01
C THR A 241 -54.44 12.53 18.09
N PRO A 242 -54.81 11.75 17.05
CA PRO A 242 -53.85 11.24 16.08
C PRO A 242 -53.37 12.38 15.19
N ILE A 243 -52.26 13.01 15.58
CA ILE A 243 -51.53 13.96 14.76
C ILE A 243 -50.86 13.16 13.63
N ALA A 244 -51.33 13.37 12.41
CA ALA A 244 -50.68 12.92 11.19
C ALA A 244 -49.27 13.50 11.14
N GLY A 245 -48.28 12.70 11.53
CA GLY A 245 -46.87 13.06 11.45
C GLY A 245 -46.48 13.34 9.99
N PRO A 246 -45.52 14.25 9.74
CA PRO A 246 -45.01 14.49 8.40
C PRO A 246 -44.50 13.16 7.82
N SER A 247 -45.05 12.77 6.67
CA SER A 247 -44.55 11.63 5.91
C SER A 247 -43.09 11.88 5.54
N GLN A 248 -42.18 11.33 6.35
CA GLN A 248 -40.77 11.27 6.00
C GLN A 248 -40.67 10.51 4.69
N THR A 249 -40.06 11.15 3.71
CA THR A 249 -39.89 10.56 2.39
C THR A 249 -39.00 9.33 2.51
N HIS A 250 -39.22 8.33 1.66
CA HIS A 250 -38.43 7.09 1.64
C HIS A 250 -36.90 7.38 1.59
N ASP A 251 -36.51 8.46 0.91
CA ASP A 251 -35.14 8.93 0.80
C ASP A 251 -34.55 9.47 2.11
N GLU A 252 -35.34 10.09 2.97
CA GLU A 252 -34.89 10.53 4.31
C GLU A 252 -34.65 9.33 5.21
N ARG A 253 -35.48 8.28 5.08
CA ARG A 253 -35.31 7.03 5.82
C ARG A 253 -34.04 6.30 5.39
N ILE A 254 -33.74 6.24 4.08
CA ILE A 254 -32.50 5.65 3.56
C ILE A 254 -31.28 6.45 4.05
N ARG A 255 -31.32 7.79 3.97
CA ARG A 255 -30.22 8.64 4.47
C ARG A 255 -29.99 8.49 5.97
N GLY A 256 -31.06 8.33 6.75
CA GLY A 256 -30.98 8.10 8.19
C GLY A 256 -30.26 6.79 8.52
N VAL A 257 -30.57 5.70 7.81
CA VAL A 257 -29.91 4.40 7.99
C VAL A 257 -28.44 4.44 7.56
N ALA A 258 -28.13 5.10 6.45
CA ALA A 258 -26.75 5.24 5.98
C ALA A 258 -25.88 6.04 6.96
N LYS A 259 -26.40 7.16 7.49
CA LYS A 259 -25.70 7.95 8.52
C LYS A 259 -25.43 7.14 9.79
N ARG A 260 -26.45 6.43 10.29
CA ARG A 260 -26.32 5.63 11.52
C ARG A 260 -25.28 4.52 11.37
N ARG A 261 -25.21 3.84 10.23
CA ARG A 261 -24.17 2.83 9.94
C ARG A 261 -22.75 3.41 9.93
N VAL A 262 -22.56 4.63 9.42
CA VAL A 262 -21.24 5.29 9.44
C VAL A 262 -20.86 5.72 10.84
N GLU A 263 -21.82 6.21 11.62
CA GLU A 263 -21.62 6.62 13.02
C GLU A 263 -21.32 5.43 13.93
N ASP A 264 -22.02 4.31 13.75
CA ASP A 264 -21.75 3.03 14.42
C ASP A 264 -20.34 2.51 14.04
N ALA A 265 -19.99 2.51 12.75
CA ALA A 265 -18.66 2.08 12.28
C ALA A 265 -17.51 2.98 12.76
N LEU A 266 -17.77 4.26 13.03
CA LEU A 266 -16.79 5.20 13.57
C LEU A 266 -16.66 5.09 15.09
N SER A 267 -17.75 4.79 15.80
CA SER A 267 -17.75 4.61 17.26
C SER A 267 -17.15 3.26 17.69
N GLU A 268 -17.29 2.22 16.86
CA GLU A 268 -16.68 0.89 17.10
C GLU A 268 -15.20 0.83 16.69
N ARG A 269 -14.68 1.81 15.93
CA ARG A 269 -13.25 1.89 15.64
C ARG A 269 -12.50 2.37 16.86
N GLU A 270 -11.98 1.43 17.64
CA GLU A 270 -10.94 1.73 18.61
C GLU A 270 -9.85 2.58 17.94
N PRO A 271 -9.46 3.72 18.54
CA PRO A 271 -8.44 4.58 17.96
C PRO A 271 -7.20 3.72 17.69
N PRO A 272 -6.59 3.80 16.50
CA PRO A 272 -5.54 2.88 16.09
C PRO A 272 -4.43 2.92 17.15
N VAL A 273 -4.36 1.84 17.96
CA VAL A 273 -3.37 1.72 19.01
C VAL A 273 -2.03 1.78 18.32
N LYS A 274 -1.32 2.90 18.49
CA LYS A 274 -0.01 3.11 17.90
C LYS A 274 0.90 2.01 18.43
N LYS A 275 1.07 0.93 17.68
CA LYS A 275 1.96 -0.18 18.05
C LYS A 275 3.31 0.42 18.40
N ALA A 276 3.70 0.32 19.67
CA ALA A 276 4.97 0.87 20.14
C ALA A 276 6.09 0.30 19.25
N ARG A 277 6.87 1.18 18.63
CA ARG A 277 7.96 0.76 17.76
C ARG A 277 8.93 -0.06 18.62
N ARG A 278 9.22 -1.30 18.21
CA ARG A 278 10.19 -2.16 18.90
C ARG A 278 11.49 -1.38 19.11
N GLY A 279 11.94 -1.30 20.36
CA GLY A 279 13.19 -0.62 20.72
C GLY A 279 14.36 -1.20 19.93
N ARG A 280 15.27 -0.33 19.46
CA ARG A 280 16.47 -0.78 18.76
C ARG A 280 17.37 -1.54 19.72
N THR A 281 18.03 -2.60 19.26
CA THR A 281 19.08 -3.31 20.00
C THR A 281 20.45 -2.98 19.41
N CYS A 282 21.53 -3.19 20.17
CA CYS A 282 22.88 -3.02 19.65
C CYS A 282 23.17 -4.01 18.52
N CYS A 283 23.71 -3.52 17.39
CA CYS A 283 24.00 -4.34 16.21
C CYS A 283 25.13 -5.38 16.42
N LYS A 284 25.89 -5.26 17.51
CA LYS A 284 26.99 -6.18 17.87
C LYS A 284 26.56 -7.27 18.86
N CYS A 285 25.97 -6.88 19.99
CA CYS A 285 25.63 -7.81 21.08
C CYS A 285 24.13 -8.14 21.20
N GLY A 286 23.25 -7.41 20.53
CA GLY A 286 21.80 -7.65 20.57
C GLY A 286 21.06 -7.17 21.83
N ILE A 287 21.75 -6.55 22.78
CA ILE A 287 21.16 -6.06 24.04
C ILE A 287 20.47 -4.70 23.81
N SER A 288 19.28 -4.50 24.39
CA SER A 288 18.43 -3.31 24.26
C SER A 288 18.93 -2.08 25.02
N GLU A 289 19.72 -2.30 26.08
CA GLU A 289 20.28 -1.29 26.98
C GLU A 289 21.80 -1.11 26.81
N CYS A 290 22.39 -1.74 25.80
CA CYS A 290 23.82 -1.58 25.56
C CYS A 290 24.13 -0.11 25.19
N PRO A 291 25.21 0.50 25.73
CA PRO A 291 25.63 1.85 25.35
C PRO A 291 25.91 1.98 23.85
N GLY A 292 26.18 0.87 23.16
CA GLY A 292 26.29 0.81 21.71
C GLY A 292 24.99 0.61 20.94
N LYS A 293 23.85 1.02 21.49
CA LYS A 293 22.54 1.00 20.81
C LYS A 293 22.54 1.96 19.62
N GLY A 294 22.18 1.45 18.44
CA GLY A 294 22.20 2.20 17.18
C GLY A 294 23.52 2.09 16.42
N SER A 295 23.48 2.43 15.13
CA SER A 295 24.60 2.21 14.19
C SER A 295 25.89 2.94 14.58
N ARG A 296 25.77 4.15 15.14
CA ARG A 296 26.91 4.98 15.54
C ARG A 296 27.52 4.58 16.89
N GLY A 297 26.78 3.82 17.71
CA GLY A 297 27.19 3.46 19.07
C GLY A 297 28.04 2.20 19.15
N VAL A 298 28.17 1.41 18.09
CA VAL A 298 28.80 0.08 18.17
C VAL A 298 30.25 0.15 18.66
N LYS A 299 30.97 1.24 18.38
CA LYS A 299 32.32 1.50 18.89
C LYS A 299 32.40 1.56 20.42
N SER A 300 31.30 1.92 21.09
CA SER A 300 31.20 1.99 22.56
C SER A 300 30.74 0.66 23.19
N CYS A 301 30.43 -0.37 22.38
CA CYS A 301 30.00 -1.68 22.89
C CYS A 301 31.21 -2.55 23.28
N ARG A 302 31.35 -2.82 24.58
CA ARG A 302 32.39 -3.72 25.14
C ARG A 302 31.98 -5.19 25.22
N ASN A 303 30.73 -5.52 24.88
CA ASN A 303 30.23 -6.89 24.94
C ASN A 303 30.72 -7.71 23.75
N LYS A 304 30.86 -9.03 23.94
CA LYS A 304 31.14 -10.00 22.87
C LYS A 304 30.06 -9.91 21.78
N CYS A 305 30.47 -10.07 20.52
CA CYS A 305 29.52 -10.13 19.42
C CYS A 305 28.62 -11.35 19.55
N ARG A 306 27.32 -11.19 19.29
CA ARG A 306 26.33 -12.27 19.36
C ARG A 306 26.59 -13.38 18.33
N ASP A 307 27.15 -13.02 17.18
CA ASP A 307 27.32 -13.97 16.07
C ASP A 307 28.68 -14.67 16.10
N CYS A 308 29.78 -13.95 16.31
CA CYS A 308 31.14 -14.53 16.27
C CYS A 308 31.85 -14.59 17.64
N GLY A 309 31.26 -14.07 18.72
CA GLY A 309 31.86 -14.06 20.05
C GLY A 309 33.03 -13.08 20.26
N ASN A 310 33.56 -12.45 19.20
CA ASN A 310 34.70 -11.54 19.28
C ASN A 310 34.29 -10.16 19.85
N VAL A 311 35.12 -9.62 20.75
CA VAL A 311 34.96 -8.29 21.37
C VAL A 311 35.38 -7.17 20.41
N GLU A 312 36.20 -7.42 19.40
CA GLU A 312 36.63 -6.41 18.42
C GLU A 312 35.73 -6.37 17.17
N CYS A 313 34.75 -7.26 17.07
CA CYS A 313 33.85 -7.30 15.93
C CYS A 313 33.03 -6.01 15.78
N ALA A 314 32.93 -5.52 14.54
CA ALA A 314 32.11 -4.36 14.17
C ALA A 314 30.58 -4.62 14.26
N GLY A 315 30.16 -5.86 14.49
CA GLY A 315 28.76 -6.28 14.54
C GLY A 315 28.15 -6.54 13.16
N ARG A 316 26.82 -6.67 13.10
CA ARG A 316 26.09 -6.85 11.83
C ARG A 316 26.02 -5.54 11.05
N ASP A 317 26.10 -5.63 9.73
CA ASP A 317 25.81 -4.51 8.83
C ASP A 317 24.34 -4.07 8.97
N THR A 318 24.17 -2.77 9.13
CA THR A 318 22.85 -2.15 9.29
C THR A 318 22.02 -2.17 8.02
N GLN A 319 22.65 -2.25 6.85
CA GLN A 319 21.96 -2.41 5.57
C GLN A 319 21.54 -3.87 5.34
N SER A 320 22.29 -4.83 5.89
CA SER A 320 22.09 -6.27 5.68
C SER A 320 21.84 -7.04 6.98
N ARG A 321 20.75 -6.76 7.70
CA ARG A 321 20.46 -7.38 9.03
C ARG A 321 20.42 -8.92 9.05
N ALA A 322 20.13 -9.53 7.90
CA ALA A 322 20.10 -10.98 7.73
C ALA A 322 21.50 -11.61 7.70
N LYS A 323 22.53 -10.85 7.31
CA LYS A 323 23.91 -11.35 7.24
C LYS A 323 24.55 -11.33 8.63
N THR A 324 25.16 -12.45 9.00
CA THR A 324 25.96 -12.58 10.22
C THR A 324 27.31 -11.89 10.01
N CYS A 325 27.92 -11.36 11.08
CA CYS A 325 29.21 -10.66 10.94
C CYS A 325 30.34 -11.57 10.39
N SER A 326 30.26 -12.88 10.61
CA SER A 326 31.23 -13.87 10.09
C SER A 326 31.26 -13.90 8.57
N SER A 327 30.13 -13.67 7.89
CA SER A 327 30.03 -13.68 6.42
C SER A 327 30.70 -12.47 5.75
N MET A 328 31.13 -11.47 6.53
CA MET A 328 31.81 -10.28 6.00
C MET A 328 33.33 -10.37 6.05
N LEU A 329 33.89 -11.23 6.90
CA LEU A 329 35.35 -11.37 7.03
C LEU A 329 35.99 -12.18 5.90
N SER A 330 35.20 -12.93 5.13
CA SER A 330 35.67 -13.80 4.05
C SER A 330 35.74 -13.13 2.67
N ARG A 331 35.84 -11.79 2.61
CA ARG A 331 35.84 -11.03 1.35
C ARG A 331 37.14 -10.30 1.03
N ASP A 332 38.11 -10.37 1.94
CA ASP A 332 39.42 -9.70 1.81
C ASP A 332 40.60 -10.71 1.67
N GLU A 333 40.30 -11.99 1.41
CA GLU A 333 41.27 -13.01 0.94
C GLU A 333 40.95 -13.43 -0.50
#